data_AF-A0A0F2TDF3-F1
#
_entry.id   AF-A0A0F2TDF3-F1
#
_cell.length_a   1.000
_cell.length_b   1.000
_cell.length_c   1.000
_cell.angle_alpha   90.00
_cell.angle_beta   90.00
_cell.angle_gamma   90.00
#
_symmetry.space_group_name_H-M   'P 1'
#
loop_
_entity.id
_entity.type
_entity.pdbx_description
1 polymer ?
#
loop_
_entity_poly.entity_id
_entity_poly.type
_entity_poly.pdbx_seq_one_letter_code
_entity_poly.pdbx_strand_id
1 'polypeptide(L)'
;MQEILDAILSADATSADFAAIKLPESYRAVTLHKDEEQMFAGLESRDKDPRKSLHLDEVALPELGPGEALVAVMASAVNYNTVWSSIFEPVSTFGFLERYGRLSPLTKRHDLPYHVVGSDLAGVVLRTGAGVNAWKPGDEVVAHCLSVE
;
A
#
# COMPACT_ATOMS: atom_id res chain seq x y z
N MET A 1 -10.48 -10.14 8.14
CA MET A 1 -10.09 -8.76 8.53
C MET A 1 -10.35 -8.51 10.01
N GLN A 2 -11.55 -8.73 10.54
CA GLN A 2 -11.85 -8.50 11.97
C GLN A 2 -10.93 -9.29 12.91
N GLU A 3 -10.67 -10.58 12.63
CA GLU A 3 -9.75 -11.41 13.43
C GLU A 3 -8.33 -10.82 13.55
N ILE A 4 -7.83 -10.15 12.50
CA ILE A 4 -6.53 -9.47 12.53
C ILE A 4 -6.58 -8.31 13.52
N LEU A 5 -7.63 -7.48 13.44
CA LEU A 5 -7.80 -6.33 14.33
C LEU A 5 -7.96 -6.78 15.78
N ASP A 6 -8.77 -7.82 16.04
CA ASP A 6 -8.98 -8.36 17.38
C ASP A 6 -7.67 -8.90 17.97
N ALA A 7 -6.83 -9.56 17.16
CA ALA A 7 -5.51 -10.01 17.59
C ALA A 7 -4.58 -8.84 17.93
N ILE A 8 -4.59 -7.75 17.14
CA ILE A 8 -3.78 -6.55 17.43
C ILE A 8 -4.23 -5.86 18.73
N LEU A 9 -5.53 -5.84 19.00
CA LEU A 9 -6.08 -5.22 20.22
C LEU A 9 -5.97 -6.12 21.46
N SER A 10 -5.60 -7.39 21.30
CA SER A 10 -5.40 -8.33 22.38
C SER A 10 -4.02 -8.15 23.02
N ALA A 11 -3.97 -8.02 24.34
CA ALA A 11 -2.71 -7.94 25.09
C ALA A 11 -1.93 -9.27 25.11
N ASP A 12 -2.60 -10.38 24.81
CA ASP A 12 -2.05 -11.74 24.94
C ASP A 12 -1.68 -12.37 23.58
N ALA A 13 -1.89 -11.66 22.47
CA ALA A 13 -1.59 -12.18 21.14
C ALA A 13 -0.08 -12.41 20.96
N THR A 14 0.27 -13.62 20.51
CA THR A 14 1.65 -14.02 20.27
C THR A 14 1.98 -14.01 18.77
N SER A 15 3.28 -14.06 18.45
CA SER A 15 3.75 -14.18 17.06
C SER A 15 3.13 -15.40 16.33
N ALA A 16 2.92 -16.50 17.04
CA ALA A 16 2.31 -17.71 16.49
C ALA A 16 0.84 -17.50 16.13
N ASP A 17 0.11 -16.72 16.92
CA ASP A 17 -1.28 -16.37 16.64
C ASP A 17 -1.36 -15.58 15.33
N PHE A 18 -0.55 -14.53 15.18
CA PHE A 18 -0.49 -13.75 13.93
C PHE A 18 -0.11 -14.61 12.72
N ALA A 19 0.84 -15.52 12.87
CA ALA A 19 1.27 -16.44 11.81
C ALA A 19 0.17 -17.45 11.40
N ALA A 20 -0.75 -17.78 12.30
CA ALA A 20 -1.86 -18.70 12.06
C ALA A 20 -3.10 -18.03 11.44
N ILE A 21 -3.29 -16.71 11.63
CA ILE A 21 -4.45 -16.00 11.10
C ILE A 21 -4.53 -16.13 9.57
N LYS A 22 -5.68 -16.55 9.05
CA LYS A 22 -5.90 -16.63 7.60
C LYS A 22 -5.88 -15.23 6.99
N LEU A 23 -5.05 -15.04 5.96
CA LEU A 23 -5.01 -13.79 5.22
C LEU A 23 -6.31 -13.60 4.41
N PRO A 24 -6.83 -12.37 4.33
CA PRO A 24 -7.98 -12.08 3.49
C PRO A 24 -7.59 -12.11 2.00
N GLU A 25 -8.56 -12.36 1.13
CA GLU A 25 -8.34 -12.35 -0.32
C GLU A 25 -8.31 -10.91 -0.88
N SER A 26 -8.98 -9.98 -0.22
CA SER A 26 -8.98 -8.54 -0.52
C SER A 26 -8.76 -7.69 0.74
N TYR A 27 -8.42 -6.42 0.53
CA TYR A 27 -8.38 -5.42 1.58
C TYR A 27 -8.88 -4.08 1.06
N ARG A 28 -9.42 -3.26 1.98
CA ARG A 28 -9.84 -1.90 1.69
C ARG A 28 -8.64 -0.97 1.54
N ALA A 29 -8.61 -0.18 0.48
CA ALA A 29 -7.53 0.74 0.15
C ALA A 29 -8.04 2.07 -0.41
N VAL A 30 -7.26 3.14 -0.21
CA VAL A 30 -7.45 4.39 -0.95
C VAL A 30 -6.68 4.32 -2.26
N THR A 31 -7.37 4.47 -3.38
CA THR A 31 -6.85 4.20 -4.72
C THR A 31 -7.00 5.40 -5.65
N LEU A 32 -6.11 5.48 -6.64
CA LEU A 32 -6.30 6.22 -7.88
C LEU A 32 -6.57 5.23 -9.02
N HIS A 33 -7.29 5.64 -10.06
CA HIS A 33 -7.56 4.80 -11.24
C HIS A 33 -6.87 5.34 -12.49
N LYS A 34 -6.37 4.43 -13.33
CA LYS A 34 -5.56 4.78 -14.50
C LYS A 34 -6.37 5.47 -15.60
N ASP A 35 -7.61 5.07 -15.79
CA ASP A 35 -8.54 5.67 -16.76
C ASP A 35 -8.96 7.10 -16.40
N GLU A 36 -8.71 7.54 -15.16
CA GLU A 36 -8.96 8.89 -14.69
C GLU A 36 -7.73 9.81 -14.74
N GLU A 37 -6.55 9.34 -15.20
CA GLU A 37 -5.30 10.08 -15.08
C GLU A 37 -5.27 11.44 -15.82
N GLN A 38 -6.23 11.67 -16.73
CA GLN A 38 -6.43 12.92 -17.46
C GLN A 38 -7.66 13.74 -16.99
N MET A 39 -8.34 13.32 -15.93
CA MET A 39 -9.61 13.94 -15.47
C MET A 39 -9.49 15.43 -15.09
N PHE A 40 -8.27 15.89 -14.79
CA PHE A 40 -7.97 17.27 -14.43
C PHE A 40 -7.25 18.05 -15.54
N ALA A 41 -7.21 17.54 -16.76
CA ALA A 41 -6.59 18.23 -17.89
C ALA A 41 -7.23 19.62 -18.12
N GLY A 42 -6.38 20.64 -18.25
CA GLY A 42 -6.81 22.03 -18.46
C GLY A 42 -7.24 22.78 -17.20
N LEU A 43 -7.19 22.17 -16.01
CA LEU A 43 -7.42 22.86 -14.73
C LEU A 43 -6.11 23.36 -14.12
N GLU A 44 -6.17 24.50 -13.45
CA GLU A 44 -5.09 24.99 -12.59
C GLU A 44 -4.91 24.06 -11.38
N SER A 45 -3.68 23.87 -10.90
CA SER A 45 -3.37 22.92 -9.81
C SER A 45 -4.19 23.19 -8.54
N ARG A 46 -4.56 24.44 -8.27
CA ARG A 46 -5.37 24.83 -7.10
C ARG A 46 -6.80 24.31 -7.15
N ASP A 47 -7.34 24.10 -8.35
CA ASP A 47 -8.73 23.68 -8.61
C ASP A 47 -8.86 22.16 -8.76
N LYS A 48 -7.73 21.44 -8.83
CA LYS A 48 -7.70 19.98 -8.80
C LYS A 48 -8.04 19.51 -7.39
N ASP A 49 -9.16 18.82 -7.27
CA ASP A 49 -9.72 18.38 -5.99
C ASP A 49 -9.46 16.89 -5.77
N PRO A 50 -8.57 16.50 -4.83
CA PRO A 50 -8.26 15.11 -4.52
C PRO A 50 -9.49 14.23 -4.23
N ARG A 51 -10.57 14.83 -3.72
CA ARG A 51 -11.80 14.10 -3.38
C ARG A 51 -12.53 13.53 -4.59
N LYS A 52 -12.17 13.97 -5.80
CA LYS A 52 -12.75 13.48 -7.06
C LYS A 52 -11.99 12.29 -7.64
N SER A 53 -10.71 12.12 -7.31
CA SER A 53 -9.82 11.10 -7.87
C SER A 53 -9.48 9.98 -6.89
N LEU A 54 -9.60 10.23 -5.58
CA LEU A 54 -9.37 9.23 -4.55
C LEU A 54 -10.63 8.39 -4.33
N HIS A 55 -10.49 7.08 -4.53
CA HIS A 55 -11.56 6.11 -4.32
C HIS A 55 -11.27 5.24 -3.10
N LEU A 56 -12.32 4.65 -2.53
CA LEU A 56 -12.21 3.68 -1.44
C LEU A 56 -12.66 2.31 -1.96
N ASP A 57 -11.70 1.48 -2.35
CA ASP A 57 -11.93 0.21 -3.03
C ASP A 57 -11.56 -0.99 -2.18
N GLU A 58 -12.10 -2.16 -2.54
CA GLU A 58 -11.55 -3.46 -2.15
C GLU A 58 -10.61 -3.95 -3.26
N VAL A 59 -9.35 -4.18 -2.93
CA VAL A 59 -8.31 -4.63 -3.88
C VAL A 59 -7.73 -5.98 -3.44
N ALA A 60 -7.27 -6.77 -4.40
CA ALA A 60 -6.71 -8.08 -4.11
C ALA A 60 -5.42 -7.97 -3.28
N LEU A 61 -5.23 -8.90 -2.35
CA LEU A 61 -3.96 -9.00 -1.61
C LEU A 61 -2.84 -9.42 -2.57
N PRO A 62 -1.74 -8.66 -2.69
CA PRO A 62 -0.62 -9.05 -3.55
C PRO A 62 0.10 -10.28 -3.01
N GLU A 63 0.66 -11.08 -3.91
CA GLU A 63 1.61 -12.13 -3.53
C GLU A 63 2.82 -11.52 -2.84
N LEU A 64 3.31 -12.13 -1.75
CA LEU A 64 4.47 -11.65 -1.00
C LEU A 64 5.77 -12.20 -1.59
N GLY A 65 6.68 -11.31 -1.99
CA GLY A 65 7.97 -11.62 -2.58
C GLY A 65 9.08 -11.82 -1.54
N PRO A 66 10.29 -12.21 -1.96
CA PRO A 66 11.46 -12.32 -1.09
C PRO A 66 11.83 -10.96 -0.46
N GLY A 67 12.23 -10.96 0.81
CA GLY A 67 12.63 -9.74 1.53
C GLY A 67 11.48 -8.78 1.89
N GLU A 68 10.24 -9.06 1.50
CA GLU A 68 9.08 -8.21 1.77
C GLU A 68 8.39 -8.56 3.10
N ALA A 69 7.66 -7.62 3.69
CA ALA A 69 6.76 -7.86 4.81
C ALA A 69 5.34 -7.40 4.46
N LEU A 70 4.35 -8.23 4.76
CA LEU A 70 2.94 -7.83 4.73
C LEU A 70 2.58 -7.27 6.10
N VAL A 71 2.09 -6.03 6.16
CA VAL A 71 1.78 -5.32 7.41
C VAL A 71 0.28 -5.00 7.49
N ALA A 72 -0.33 -5.31 8.62
CA ALA A 72 -1.65 -4.79 8.98
C ALA A 72 -1.52 -3.33 9.42
N VAL A 73 -1.87 -2.40 8.54
CA VAL A 73 -1.75 -0.96 8.79
C VAL A 73 -2.83 -0.52 9.77
N MET A 74 -2.41 0.00 10.93
CA MET A 74 -3.30 0.57 11.95
C MET A 74 -3.53 2.06 11.72
N ALA A 75 -2.50 2.76 11.25
CA ALA A 75 -2.56 4.16 10.89
C ALA A 75 -1.59 4.49 9.75
N SER A 76 -1.90 5.56 9.02
CA SER A 76 -1.07 6.14 7.96
C SER A 76 -1.11 7.67 8.08
N ALA A 77 -0.44 8.37 7.17
CA ALA A 77 -0.44 9.82 7.07
C ALA A 77 -0.66 10.27 5.63
N VAL A 78 -1.15 11.50 5.48
CA VAL A 78 -1.24 12.17 4.17
C VAL A 78 -0.05 13.10 4.05
N ASN A 79 0.82 12.83 3.09
CA ASN A 79 1.99 13.65 2.80
C ASN A 79 1.82 14.36 1.44
N TYR A 80 2.70 15.31 1.11
CA TYR A 80 2.60 16.07 -0.14
C TYR A 80 2.64 15.17 -1.37
N ASN A 81 3.40 14.07 -1.34
CA ASN A 81 3.42 13.11 -2.44
C ASN A 81 2.07 12.40 -2.64
N THR A 82 1.28 12.17 -1.58
CA THR A 82 -0.10 11.68 -1.66
C THR A 82 -0.99 12.70 -2.36
N VAL A 83 -0.85 13.99 -1.99
CA VAL A 83 -1.58 15.08 -2.63
C VAL A 83 -1.22 15.18 -4.11
N TRP A 84 0.06 15.22 -4.45
CA TRP A 84 0.51 15.28 -5.85
C TRP A 84 0.06 14.08 -6.67
N SER A 85 0.13 12.87 -6.11
CA SER A 85 -0.42 11.67 -6.74
C SER A 85 -1.91 11.85 -7.04
N SER A 86 -2.69 12.35 -6.07
CA SER A 86 -4.14 12.52 -6.20
C SER A 86 -4.57 13.54 -7.25
N ILE A 87 -3.69 14.46 -7.64
CA ILE A 87 -3.97 15.44 -8.70
C ILE A 87 -3.19 15.15 -9.99
N PHE A 88 -2.53 13.98 -10.05
CA PHE A 88 -1.71 13.49 -11.15
C PHE A 88 -0.56 14.44 -11.56
N GLU A 89 0.08 15.08 -10.58
CA GLU A 89 1.17 16.04 -10.80
C GLU A 89 2.52 15.59 -10.22
N PRO A 90 3.66 16.06 -10.79
CA PRO A 90 3.77 16.80 -12.05
C PRO A 90 3.46 15.93 -13.28
N VAL A 91 3.42 14.60 -13.08
CA VAL A 91 2.95 13.59 -14.03
C VAL A 91 2.22 12.50 -13.26
N SER A 92 1.33 11.77 -13.95
CA SER A 92 0.66 10.59 -13.40
C SER A 92 1.65 9.56 -12.85
N THR A 93 1.36 9.01 -11.65
CA THR A 93 2.17 7.95 -11.03
C THR A 93 2.15 6.66 -11.85
N PHE A 94 1.11 6.42 -12.64
CA PHE A 94 1.00 5.22 -13.48
C PHE A 94 2.14 5.12 -14.49
N GLY A 95 2.64 6.24 -15.02
CA GLY A 95 3.81 6.24 -15.91
C GLY A 95 5.10 5.76 -15.23
N PHE A 96 5.26 5.95 -13.92
CA PHE A 96 6.35 5.36 -13.16
C PHE A 96 6.12 3.87 -12.91
N LEU A 97 4.93 3.49 -12.44
CA LEU A 97 4.57 2.11 -12.12
C LEU A 97 4.71 1.19 -13.34
N GLU A 98 4.25 1.62 -14.52
CA GLU A 98 4.41 0.87 -15.76
C GLU A 98 5.87 0.67 -16.16
N ARG A 99 6.71 1.70 -16.02
CA ARG A 99 8.14 1.61 -16.36
C ARG A 99 8.85 0.66 -15.40
N TYR A 100 8.58 0.76 -14.10
CA TYR A 100 9.14 -0.13 -13.09
C TYR A 100 8.65 -1.58 -13.27
N GLY A 101 7.37 -1.76 -13.61
CA GLY A 101 6.76 -3.06 -13.86
C GLY A 101 7.32 -3.83 -15.06
N ARG A 102 8.10 -3.19 -15.93
CA ARG A 102 8.79 -3.84 -17.06
C ARG A 102 10.14 -4.45 -16.67
N LEU A 103 10.64 -4.21 -15.46
CA LEU A 103 11.98 -4.64 -15.04
C LEU A 103 12.06 -6.13 -14.70
N SER A 104 11.07 -6.69 -13.99
CA SER A 104 11.04 -8.10 -13.63
C SER A 104 9.62 -8.60 -13.34
N PRO A 105 9.41 -9.94 -13.25
CA PRO A 105 8.13 -10.49 -12.79
C PRO A 105 7.70 -9.97 -11.41
N LEU A 106 8.66 -9.73 -10.50
CA LEU A 106 8.36 -9.21 -9.16
C LEU A 106 7.88 -7.76 -9.20
N THR A 107 8.52 -6.91 -10.01
CA THR A 107 8.13 -5.50 -10.13
C THR A 107 6.84 -5.32 -10.92
N LYS A 108 6.51 -6.25 -11.82
CA LYS A 108 5.26 -6.24 -12.59
C LYS A 108 4.00 -6.19 -11.72
N ARG A 109 4.06 -6.72 -10.49
CA ARG A 109 2.95 -6.67 -9.51
C ARG A 109 2.48 -5.25 -9.18
N HIS A 110 3.31 -4.23 -9.40
CA HIS A 110 2.96 -2.82 -9.17
C HIS A 110 2.29 -2.14 -10.37
N ASP A 111 2.38 -2.71 -11.57
CA ASP A 111 1.75 -2.19 -12.79
C ASP A 111 0.31 -2.69 -12.90
N LEU A 112 -0.57 -2.00 -12.17
CA LEU A 112 -2.00 -2.31 -12.03
C LEU A 112 -2.86 -1.17 -12.59
N PRO A 113 -4.15 -1.41 -12.92
CA PRO A 113 -5.06 -0.35 -13.35
C PRO A 113 -5.46 0.62 -12.22
N TYR A 114 -5.02 0.35 -10.99
CA TYR A 114 -5.21 1.19 -9.81
C TYR A 114 -3.88 1.38 -9.06
N HIS A 115 -3.77 2.46 -8.28
CA HIS A 115 -2.61 2.73 -7.43
C HIS A 115 -3.08 3.00 -5.98
N VAL A 116 -2.75 2.10 -5.06
CA VAL A 116 -2.97 2.31 -3.63
C VAL A 116 -1.97 3.32 -3.11
N VAL A 117 -2.44 4.45 -2.58
CA VAL A 117 -1.58 5.55 -2.11
C VAL A 117 -1.35 5.51 -0.60
N GLY A 118 -0.22 6.07 -0.17
CA GLY A 118 0.21 6.14 1.22
C GLY A 118 1.71 5.88 1.31
N SER A 119 2.45 6.76 2.00
CA SER A 119 3.92 6.63 2.13
C SER A 119 4.38 6.52 3.58
N ASP A 120 3.44 6.43 4.51
CA ASP A 120 3.69 6.26 5.93
C ASP A 120 2.80 5.14 6.44
N LEU A 121 3.30 4.36 7.39
CA LEU A 121 2.49 3.39 8.12
C LEU A 121 2.99 3.24 9.55
N ALA A 122 2.05 2.93 10.43
CA ALA A 122 2.27 2.28 11.71
C ALA A 122 1.36 1.06 11.77
N GLY A 123 1.88 -0.10 12.15
CA GLY A 123 1.11 -1.34 12.09
C GLY A 123 1.84 -2.54 12.65
N VAL A 124 1.28 -3.71 12.37
CA VAL A 124 1.79 -5.00 12.86
C VAL A 124 2.13 -5.92 11.69
N VAL A 125 3.32 -6.51 11.69
CA VAL A 125 3.73 -7.48 10.66
C VAL A 125 2.82 -8.70 10.70
N LEU A 126 2.25 -9.09 9.56
CA LEU A 126 1.44 -10.31 9.41
C LEU A 126 2.26 -11.46 8.84
N ARG A 127 3.04 -11.21 7.78
CA ARG A 127 3.87 -12.21 7.10
C ARG A 127 5.17 -11.60 6.63
N THR A 128 6.17 -12.46 6.48
CA THR A 128 7.47 -12.09 5.93
C THR A 128 7.83 -13.02 4.79
N GLY A 129 8.42 -12.46 3.74
CA GLY A 129 8.91 -13.19 2.58
C GLY A 129 10.18 -13.98 2.88
N ALA A 130 10.61 -14.77 1.91
CA ALA A 130 11.86 -15.52 2.00
C ALA A 130 13.06 -14.61 2.28
N GLY A 131 13.95 -15.02 3.17
CA GLY A 131 15.19 -14.29 3.50
C GLY A 131 15.05 -13.20 4.55
N VAL A 132 13.83 -12.86 5.00
CA VAL A 132 13.64 -11.93 6.13
C VAL A 132 14.00 -12.63 7.44
N ASN A 133 14.93 -12.05 8.20
CA ASN A 133 15.38 -12.57 9.49
C ASN A 133 15.24 -11.57 10.66
N ALA A 134 15.14 -10.28 10.37
CA ALA A 134 15.07 -9.23 11.39
C ALA A 134 13.66 -9.01 11.95
N TRP A 135 12.64 -9.49 11.25
CA TRP A 135 11.22 -9.27 11.54
C TRP A 135 10.45 -10.58 11.56
N LYS A 136 9.36 -10.62 12.33
CA LYS A 136 8.45 -11.76 12.42
C LYS A 136 7.00 -11.28 12.59
N PRO A 137 5.99 -12.14 12.31
CA PRO A 137 4.59 -11.82 12.58
C PRO A 137 4.39 -11.34 14.03
N GLY A 138 3.58 -10.30 14.22
CA GLY A 138 3.32 -9.67 15.51
C GLY A 138 4.27 -8.52 15.88
N ASP A 139 5.35 -8.27 15.12
CA ASP A 139 6.19 -7.11 15.39
C ASP A 139 5.45 -5.80 15.05
N GLU A 140 5.48 -4.85 15.99
CA GLU A 140 5.00 -3.48 15.79
C GLU A 140 6.05 -2.66 15.02
N VAL A 141 5.63 -2.04 13.92
CA VAL A 141 6.53 -1.38 12.97
C VAL A 141 6.01 -0.03 12.51
N VAL A 142 6.97 0.85 12.22
CA VAL A 142 6.80 1.97 11.30
C VAL A 142 7.70 1.73 10.08
N ALA A 143 7.40 2.37 8.94
CA ALA A 143 8.21 2.22 7.73
C ALA A 143 8.68 3.58 7.19
N HIS A 144 9.89 3.60 6.63
CA HIS A 144 10.37 4.72 5.82
C HIS A 144 10.01 4.50 4.35
N CYS A 145 9.73 5.56 3.60
CA CYS A 145 9.37 5.49 2.17
C CYS A 145 10.54 5.67 1.19
N LEU A 146 11.77 5.72 1.68
CA LEU A 146 12.95 5.79 0.82
C LEU A 146 13.18 4.45 0.14
N SER A 147 13.36 4.49 -1.19
CA SER A 147 13.98 3.39 -1.92
C SER A 147 15.47 3.41 -1.64
N VAL A 148 15.99 2.31 -1.09
CA VAL A 148 17.42 2.10 -0.87
C VAL A 148 17.79 0.93 -1.78
N GLU A 149 18.16 1.25 -3.01
CA GLU A 149 18.75 0.28 -3.96
C GLU A 149 20.25 0.12 -3.71
#